data_AF-A0AB40AS02-F1
#
_entry.id   AF-A0AB40AS02-F1
#
_cell.length_a   1.000
_cell.length_b   1.000
_cell.length_c   1.000
_cell.angle_alpha   90.00
_cell.angle_beta   90.00
_cell.angle_gamma   90.00
#
_symmetry.space_group_name_H-M   'P 1'
#
loop_
_entity.id
_entity.type
_entity.pdbx_description
1 polymer ?
#
loop_
_entity_poly.entity_id
_entity_poly.type
_entity_poly.pdbx_seq_one_letter_code
_entity_poly.pdbx_strand_id
1 'polypeptide(L)'
;MAMISALRRASCQSATSRKQAAPLLLGLAFSRHISTGFREERDTFGPILVPSDKLWGAQTQRSLQNFEIGGERERMPEQIIRAFGILKKCAAKVNMDYGLDPTIGNAIMQASQEVAEGKLDDHFPLVIWQTGSGTQSNMNANEVIANRAAEILGHKRGGKFVHPNDHVNKAQSSNDTFPT
;
A
#
# COMPACT_ATOMS: atom_id res chain seq x y z
N MET A 1 36.23 -77.42 -7.14
CA MET A 1 37.42 -77.73 -7.96
C MET A 1 37.12 -77.26 -9.38
N ALA A 2 37.72 -76.14 -9.79
CA ALA A 2 38.05 -75.68 -11.18
C ALA A 2 36.91 -75.74 -12.26
N MET A 3 36.70 -74.80 -13.18
CA MET A 3 37.48 -73.70 -13.72
C MET A 3 36.68 -73.07 -14.89
N ILE A 4 37.00 -71.82 -15.26
CA ILE A 4 37.05 -71.26 -16.64
C ILE A 4 35.67 -70.94 -17.31
N SER A 5 35.32 -69.67 -17.58
CA SER A 5 35.69 -68.83 -18.76
C SER A 5 35.15 -69.42 -20.09
N ALA A 6 34.58 -68.73 -21.08
CA ALA A 6 34.49 -67.32 -21.43
C ALA A 6 33.50 -67.14 -22.59
N LEU A 7 32.94 -65.92 -22.68
CA LEU A 7 32.69 -65.11 -23.89
C LEU A 7 31.93 -65.71 -25.10
N ARG A 8 30.79 -65.08 -25.40
CA ARG A 8 30.55 -64.46 -26.73
C ARG A 8 29.71 -63.17 -26.60
N ARG A 9 30.38 -62.06 -26.95
CA ARG A 9 29.85 -60.76 -27.39
C ARG A 9 28.93 -60.97 -28.62
N ALA A 10 28.02 -60.10 -29.04
CA ALA A 10 27.49 -58.80 -28.61
C ALA A 10 26.26 -58.54 -29.51
N SER A 11 25.28 -57.78 -29.05
CA SER A 11 24.46 -56.97 -29.94
C SER A 11 24.07 -55.69 -29.22
N CYS A 12 24.78 -54.64 -29.61
CA CYS A 12 24.54 -53.26 -29.27
C CYS A 12 23.22 -52.81 -29.89
N GLN A 13 22.25 -52.38 -29.08
CA GLN A 13 21.17 -51.52 -29.53
C GLN A 13 21.06 -50.35 -28.56
N SER A 14 21.36 -49.18 -29.11
CA SER A 14 21.39 -47.88 -28.48
C SER A 14 20.00 -47.45 -28.01
N ALA A 15 19.83 -47.31 -26.70
CA ALA A 15 18.69 -46.60 -26.13
C ALA A 15 18.87 -45.08 -26.33
N THR A 16 18.22 -44.53 -27.36
CA THR A 16 18.05 -43.07 -27.49
C THR A 16 17.11 -42.58 -26.39
N SER A 17 17.71 -42.09 -25.30
CA SER A 17 17.05 -41.32 -24.25
C SER A 17 16.48 -40.01 -24.82
N ARG A 18 15.17 -39.95 -25.06
CA ARG A 18 14.44 -38.67 -25.15
C ARG A 18 14.47 -38.01 -23.78
N LYS A 19 15.38 -37.05 -23.58
CA LYS A 19 15.27 -36.07 -22.48
C LYS A 19 14.01 -35.23 -22.73
N GLN A 20 12.95 -35.45 -21.96
CA GLN A 20 11.87 -34.47 -21.83
C GLN A 20 12.40 -33.33 -20.95
N ALA A 21 12.66 -32.18 -21.56
CA ALA A 21 12.85 -30.94 -20.84
C ALA A 21 11.49 -30.45 -20.35
N ALA A 22 11.28 -30.43 -19.02
CA ALA A 22 10.14 -29.75 -18.42
C ALA A 22 10.33 -28.23 -18.59
N PRO A 23 9.35 -27.48 -19.12
CA PRO A 23 9.46 -26.04 -19.14
C PRO A 23 9.21 -25.51 -17.73
N LEU A 24 10.26 -24.95 -17.16
CA LEU A 24 10.20 -24.04 -16.02
C LEU A 24 9.52 -22.76 -16.52
N LEU A 25 8.20 -22.64 -16.36
CA LEU A 25 7.48 -21.39 -16.62
C LEU A 25 6.82 -20.88 -15.33
N LEU A 26 7.63 -20.02 -14.71
CA LEU A 26 7.26 -18.92 -13.86
C LEU A 26 6.00 -18.20 -14.41
N GLY A 27 5.01 -18.04 -13.56
CA GLY A 27 3.79 -17.31 -13.88
C GLY A 27 2.90 -17.18 -12.66
N LEU A 28 3.41 -16.53 -11.60
CA LEU A 28 2.52 -15.92 -10.61
C LEU A 28 1.66 -14.92 -11.37
N ALA A 29 0.42 -15.31 -11.68
CA ALA A 29 -0.58 -14.40 -12.17
C ALA A 29 -0.81 -13.37 -11.07
N PHE A 30 -0.15 -12.22 -11.18
CA PHE A 30 -0.56 -11.03 -10.44
C PHE A 30 -2.00 -10.76 -10.84
N SER A 31 -2.93 -11.11 -9.96
CA SER A 31 -4.31 -10.69 -10.05
C SER A 31 -4.27 -9.16 -10.02
N ARG A 32 -4.37 -8.53 -11.20
CA ARG A 32 -4.72 -7.12 -11.28
C ARG A 32 -6.01 -6.99 -10.47
N HIS A 33 -5.93 -6.36 -9.30
CA HIS A 33 -7.14 -5.98 -8.58
C HIS A 33 -7.90 -5.01 -9.48
N ILE A 34 -8.89 -5.54 -10.21
CA ILE A 34 -9.86 -4.73 -10.93
C ILE A 34 -10.68 -4.05 -9.84
N SER A 35 -10.48 -2.75 -9.68
CA SER A 35 -11.33 -1.90 -8.85
C SER A 35 -12.78 -2.09 -9.30
N THR A 36 -13.65 -2.54 -8.40
CA THR A 36 -15.04 -2.90 -8.71
C THR A 36 -15.96 -1.69 -8.93
N GLY A 37 -15.43 -0.47 -8.82
CA GLY A 37 -16.10 0.79 -9.12
C GLY A 37 -15.22 1.99 -8.78
N PHE A 38 -15.70 3.19 -9.10
CA PHE A 38 -15.09 4.46 -8.73
C PHE A 38 -16.07 5.30 -7.90
N ARG A 39 -15.53 6.13 -7.02
CA ARG A 39 -16.26 7.22 -6.35
C ARG A 39 -15.67 8.55 -6.81
N GLU A 40 -16.52 9.55 -6.97
CA GLU A 40 -16.07 10.91 -7.25
C GLU A 40 -15.72 11.61 -5.93
N GLU A 41 -14.53 12.18 -5.86
CA GLU A 41 -14.12 13.09 -4.80
C GLU A 41 -13.71 14.44 -5.38
N ARG A 42 -13.65 15.47 -4.53
CA ARG A 42 -13.28 16.84 -4.95
C ARG A 42 -12.19 17.42 -4.05
N ASP A 43 -11.19 18.01 -4.69
CA ASP A 43 -10.21 18.91 -4.09
C ASP A 43 -10.35 20.32 -4.71
N THR A 44 -9.39 21.21 -4.48
CA THR A 44 -9.39 22.59 -5.01
C THR A 44 -9.27 22.68 -6.54
N PHE A 45 -8.72 21.66 -7.20
CA PHE A 45 -8.62 21.59 -8.67
C PHE A 45 -9.89 21.03 -9.32
N GLY A 46 -10.82 20.48 -8.53
CA GLY A 46 -12.11 19.98 -9.02
C GLY A 46 -12.30 18.48 -8.80
N PRO A 47 -13.30 17.88 -9.46
CA PRO A 47 -13.63 16.47 -9.28
C PRO A 47 -12.53 15.54 -9.80
N ILE A 48 -12.43 14.35 -9.21
CA ILE A 48 -11.54 13.26 -9.63
C ILE A 48 -12.15 11.91 -9.24
N LEU A 49 -11.97 10.91 -10.11
CA LEU A 49 -12.42 9.54 -9.84
C LEU A 49 -11.37 8.78 -9.04
N VAL A 50 -11.78 8.25 -7.88
CA VAL A 50 -10.96 7.46 -6.97
C VAL A 50 -11.51 6.03 -6.91
N PRO A 51 -10.68 4.97 -7.00
CA PRO A 51 -11.15 3.60 -6.88
C PRO A 51 -11.92 3.36 -5.57
N SER A 52 -13.12 2.78 -5.64
CA SER A 52 -14.02 2.60 -4.48
C SER A 52 -13.43 1.68 -3.40
N ASP A 53 -12.60 0.73 -3.79
CA ASP A 53 -11.90 -0.22 -2.92
C ASP A 53 -10.70 0.39 -2.19
N LYS A 54 -10.30 1.63 -2.51
CA LYS A 54 -9.12 2.28 -1.93
C LYS A 54 -9.47 3.35 -0.89
N LEU A 55 -8.65 3.42 0.17
CA LEU A 55 -8.83 4.35 1.29
C LEU A 55 -8.23 5.74 1.03
N TRP A 56 -7.33 5.92 0.06
CA TRP A 56 -6.84 7.26 -0.28
C TRP A 56 -7.92 8.10 -0.98
N GLY A 57 -7.76 9.41 -1.00
CA GLY A 57 -8.74 10.35 -1.54
C GLY A 57 -8.27 11.12 -2.77
N ALA A 58 -8.93 12.25 -3.04
CA ALA A 58 -8.67 13.07 -4.21
C ALA A 58 -7.20 13.53 -4.35
N GLN A 59 -6.54 13.93 -3.25
CA GLN A 59 -5.18 14.49 -3.34
C GLN A 59 -4.16 13.40 -3.68
N THR A 60 -4.28 12.21 -3.08
CA THR A 60 -3.44 11.07 -3.44
C THR A 60 -3.70 10.65 -4.88
N GLN A 61 -4.95 10.61 -5.32
CA GLN A 61 -5.31 10.25 -6.68
C GLN A 61 -4.74 11.22 -7.71
N ARG A 62 -4.74 12.53 -7.41
CA ARG A 62 -4.08 13.56 -8.23
C ARG A 62 -2.57 13.37 -8.27
N SER A 63 -1.99 13.06 -7.11
CA SER A 63 -0.54 12.87 -6.97
C SER A 63 -0.03 11.68 -7.76
N LEU A 64 -0.80 10.59 -7.82
CA LEU A 64 -0.52 9.46 -8.70
C LEU A 64 -0.45 9.85 -10.18
N GLN A 65 -1.34 10.73 -10.63
CA GLN A 65 -1.37 11.21 -12.03
C GLN A 65 -0.20 12.16 -12.33
N ASN A 66 0.30 12.88 -11.32
CA ASN A 66 1.36 13.86 -11.49
C ASN A 66 2.77 13.26 -11.40
N PHE A 67 2.95 12.16 -10.66
CA PHE A 67 4.25 11.57 -10.35
C PHE A 67 4.33 10.09 -10.74
N GLU A 68 4.22 9.81 -12.04
CA GLU A 68 4.33 8.44 -12.57
C GLU A 68 5.78 8.09 -12.95
N ILE A 69 6.68 8.06 -11.93
CA ILE A 69 8.12 7.86 -12.13
C ILE A 69 8.57 6.55 -11.50
N GLY A 70 9.13 5.64 -12.30
CA GLY A 70 9.79 4.40 -11.86
C GLY A 70 8.88 3.23 -11.44
N GLY A 71 7.57 3.46 -11.33
CA GLY A 71 6.57 2.42 -11.10
C GLY A 71 6.65 1.81 -9.70
N GLU A 72 6.16 0.57 -9.55
CA GLU A 72 5.99 -0.08 -8.24
C GLU A 72 7.28 -0.21 -7.41
N ARG A 73 8.44 -0.31 -8.07
CA ARG A 73 9.75 -0.45 -7.40
C ARG A 73 10.17 0.82 -6.66
N GLU A 74 9.65 1.97 -7.09
CA GLU A 74 9.97 3.28 -6.51
C GLU A 74 8.88 3.75 -5.54
N ARG A 75 7.98 2.87 -5.10
CA ARG A 75 6.97 3.22 -4.07
C ARG A 75 7.66 3.72 -2.80
N MET A 76 6.98 4.63 -2.10
CA MET A 76 7.42 5.10 -0.79
C MET A 76 7.67 3.89 0.13
N PRO A 77 8.85 3.78 0.79
CA PRO A 77 9.18 2.61 1.59
C PRO A 77 8.16 2.36 2.71
N GLU A 78 7.84 1.09 2.96
CA GLU A 78 6.90 0.67 4.01
C GLU A 78 7.29 1.22 5.39
N GLN A 79 8.58 1.37 5.66
CA GLN A 79 9.08 1.93 6.92
C GLN A 79 8.61 3.37 7.13
N ILE A 80 8.58 4.18 6.07
CA ILE A 80 8.09 5.56 6.12
C ILE A 80 6.57 5.56 6.33
N ILE A 81 5.84 4.68 5.65
CA ILE A 81 4.39 4.53 5.81
C ILE A 81 4.05 4.14 7.27
N ARG A 82 4.76 3.17 7.84
CA ARG A 82 4.58 2.74 9.22
C ARG A 82 4.93 3.85 10.21
N ALA A 83 5.98 4.62 9.95
CA ALA A 83 6.34 5.79 10.75
C ALA A 83 5.21 6.84 10.76
N PHE A 84 4.56 7.10 9.63
CA PHE A 84 3.35 7.92 9.58
C PHE A 84 2.23 7.38 10.47
N GLY A 85 2.00 6.06 10.48
CA GLY A 85 1.04 5.43 11.40
C GLY A 85 1.35 5.72 12.87
N ILE A 86 2.61 5.62 13.26
CA ILE A 86 3.06 5.92 14.64
C ILE A 86 2.84 7.42 14.95
N LEU A 87 3.32 8.31 14.07
CA LEU A 87 3.22 9.75 14.22
C LEU A 87 1.76 10.20 14.38
N LYS A 88 0.88 9.78 13.47
CA LYS A 88 -0.53 10.20 13.46
C LYS A 88 -1.30 9.65 14.66
N LYS A 89 -0.94 8.46 15.15
CA LYS A 89 -1.48 7.92 16.41
C LYS A 89 -1.11 8.81 17.60
N CYS A 90 0.16 9.18 17.71
CA CYS A 90 0.65 10.06 18.79
C CYS A 90 0.01 11.44 18.71
N ALA A 91 -0.08 12.02 17.51
CA ALA A 91 -0.70 13.33 17.30
C ALA A 91 -2.19 13.33 17.65
N ALA A 92 -2.94 12.29 17.27
CA ALA A 92 -4.35 12.16 17.63
C ALA A 92 -4.53 12.05 19.16
N LYS A 93 -3.70 11.24 19.82
CA LYS A 93 -3.72 11.10 21.28
C LYS A 93 -3.55 12.45 21.99
N VAL A 94 -2.54 13.22 21.60
CA VAL A 94 -2.27 14.55 22.19
C VAL A 94 -3.39 15.53 21.85
N ASN A 95 -3.87 15.55 20.61
CA ASN A 95 -4.88 16.50 20.17
C ASN A 95 -6.24 16.32 20.86
N MET A 96 -6.55 15.15 21.43
CA MET A 96 -7.76 14.98 22.27
C MET A 96 -7.76 15.93 23.48
N ASP A 97 -6.58 16.23 24.04
CA ASP A 97 -6.42 17.21 25.12
C ASP A 97 -6.54 18.66 24.62
N TYR A 98 -6.44 18.89 23.30
CA TYR A 98 -6.49 20.20 22.64
C TYR A 98 -7.72 20.35 21.71
N GLY A 99 -8.82 19.69 22.07
CA GLY A 99 -10.13 19.89 21.46
C GLY A 99 -10.44 19.05 20.23
N LEU A 100 -9.66 18.00 19.94
CA LEU A 100 -10.12 16.94 19.06
C LEU A 100 -11.17 16.10 19.78
N ASP A 101 -12.32 15.87 19.14
CA ASP A 101 -13.37 15.01 19.70
C ASP A 101 -12.80 13.61 20.06
N PRO A 102 -13.01 13.10 21.28
CA PRO A 102 -12.44 11.81 21.70
C PRO A 102 -12.92 10.62 20.88
N THR A 103 -14.13 10.65 20.33
CA THR A 103 -14.65 9.56 19.49
C THR A 103 -13.89 9.50 18.17
N ILE A 104 -13.70 10.66 17.53
CA ILE A 104 -12.87 10.81 16.33
C ILE A 104 -11.41 10.48 16.63
N GLY A 105 -10.86 10.99 17.73
CA GLY A 105 -9.47 10.77 18.14
C GLY A 105 -9.15 9.29 18.35
N ASN A 106 -10.02 8.55 19.04
CA ASN A 106 -9.85 7.11 19.25
C ASN A 106 -9.93 6.31 17.93
N ALA A 107 -10.84 6.68 17.02
CA ALA A 107 -10.93 6.05 15.71
C ALA A 107 -9.68 6.33 14.85
N ILE A 108 -9.14 7.55 14.89
CA ILE A 108 -7.88 7.90 14.23
C ILE A 108 -6.73 7.10 14.82
N MET A 109 -6.64 6.95 16.15
CA MET A 109 -5.60 6.16 16.79
C MET A 109 -5.65 4.68 16.36
N GLN A 110 -6.85 4.10 16.25
CA GLN A 110 -7.04 2.73 15.79
C GLN A 110 -6.62 2.59 14.31
N ALA A 111 -7.10 3.47 13.43
CA ALA A 111 -6.73 3.46 12.01
C ALA A 111 -5.22 3.66 11.80
N SER A 112 -4.61 4.57 12.57
CA SER A 112 -3.16 4.83 12.52
C SER A 112 -2.35 3.63 13.01
N GLN A 113 -2.87 2.87 13.99
CA GLN A 113 -2.25 1.62 14.42
C GLN A 113 -2.27 0.56 13.31
N GLU A 114 -3.37 0.44 12.55
CA GLU A 114 -3.43 -0.46 11.40
C GLU A 114 -2.39 -0.10 10.32
N VAL A 115 -2.13 1.20 10.08
CA VAL A 115 -1.05 1.68 9.21
C VAL A 115 0.32 1.30 9.78
N ALA A 116 0.57 1.55 11.07
CA ALA A 116 1.84 1.23 11.72
C ALA A 116 2.17 -0.28 11.69
N GLU A 117 1.13 -1.12 11.68
CA GLU A 117 1.24 -2.59 11.59
C GLU A 117 1.34 -3.12 10.15
N GLY A 118 1.28 -2.24 9.14
CA GLY A 118 1.36 -2.63 7.73
C GLY A 118 0.09 -3.28 7.18
N LYS A 119 -1.06 -3.16 7.87
CA LYS A 119 -2.32 -3.78 7.42
C LYS A 119 -2.95 -3.08 6.21
N LEU A 120 -2.48 -1.87 5.90
CA LEU A 120 -3.09 -0.97 4.91
C LEU A 120 -2.10 -0.60 3.79
N ASP A 121 -1.00 -1.34 3.61
CA ASP A 121 0.09 -1.02 2.68
C ASP A 121 -0.39 -0.86 1.21
N ASP A 122 -1.46 -1.55 0.82
CA ASP A 122 -2.11 -1.46 -0.50
C ASP A 122 -2.83 -0.12 -0.76
N HIS A 123 -2.86 0.77 0.24
CA HIS A 123 -3.47 2.10 0.16
C HIS A 123 -2.44 3.24 0.09
N PHE A 124 -1.16 2.91 -0.08
CA PHE A 124 -0.07 3.88 -0.19
C PHE A 124 0.66 3.76 -1.54
N PRO A 125 0.05 4.24 -2.64
CA PRO A 125 0.53 3.93 -3.99
C PRO A 125 1.62 4.91 -4.48
N LEU A 126 1.90 5.97 -3.73
CA LEU A 126 2.81 7.05 -4.16
C LEU A 126 4.27 6.60 -4.19
N VAL A 127 5.03 7.24 -5.08
CA VAL A 127 6.45 6.98 -5.29
C VAL A 127 7.35 7.94 -4.48
N ILE A 128 8.61 7.55 -4.31
CA ILE A 128 9.67 8.37 -3.71
C ILE A 128 9.84 9.68 -4.47
N TRP A 129 9.72 9.62 -5.80
CA TRP A 129 9.93 10.74 -6.73
C TRP A 129 8.71 11.67 -6.83
N GLN A 130 8.34 12.30 -5.71
CA GLN A 130 7.29 13.31 -5.56
C GLN A 130 7.90 14.67 -5.16
N THR A 131 7.15 15.64 -4.60
CA THR A 131 7.82 16.83 -4.04
C THR A 131 8.71 16.46 -2.86
N GLY A 132 9.88 17.10 -2.79
CA GLY A 132 10.88 16.89 -1.75
C GLY A 132 10.43 17.25 -0.33
N SER A 133 9.32 17.98 -0.16
CA SER A 133 8.71 18.22 1.15
C SER A 133 7.96 17.02 1.72
N GLY A 134 7.67 16.01 0.90
CA GLY A 134 6.87 14.85 1.32
C GLY A 134 5.39 15.14 1.54
N THR A 135 4.88 16.28 1.05
CA THR A 135 3.49 16.71 1.23
C THR A 135 2.48 15.66 0.75
N GLN A 136 2.71 15.01 -0.40
CA GLN A 136 1.76 14.01 -0.89
C GLN A 136 1.76 12.74 -0.04
N SER A 137 2.91 12.27 0.48
CA SER A 137 2.92 11.15 1.44
C SER A 137 2.20 11.50 2.74
N ASN A 138 2.39 12.71 3.27
CA ASN A 138 1.63 13.17 4.44
C ASN A 138 0.12 13.16 4.15
N MET A 139 -0.29 13.69 2.99
CA MET A 139 -1.71 13.71 2.61
C MET A 139 -2.27 12.31 2.32
N ASN A 140 -1.48 11.40 1.76
CA ASN A 140 -1.86 10.02 1.56
C ASN A 140 -2.12 9.33 2.91
N ALA A 141 -1.25 9.51 3.89
CA ALA A 141 -1.49 9.02 5.24
C ALA A 141 -2.75 9.65 5.85
N ASN A 142 -2.92 10.96 5.73
CA ASN A 142 -4.10 11.66 6.24
C ASN A 142 -5.40 11.12 5.64
N GLU A 143 -5.47 10.95 4.31
CA GLU A 143 -6.65 10.47 3.61
C GLU A 143 -6.97 9.00 3.96
N VAL A 144 -5.96 8.14 4.00
CA VAL A 144 -6.14 6.71 4.35
C VAL A 144 -6.64 6.57 5.78
N ILE A 145 -5.99 7.25 6.73
CA ILE A 145 -6.36 7.20 8.15
C ILE A 145 -7.74 7.82 8.37
N ALA A 146 -8.05 8.94 7.70
CA ALA A 146 -9.36 9.58 7.80
C ALA A 146 -10.49 8.68 7.31
N ASN A 147 -10.35 8.10 6.11
CA ASN A 147 -11.36 7.20 5.58
C ASN A 147 -11.49 5.93 6.42
N ARG A 148 -10.38 5.37 6.93
CA ARG A 148 -10.44 4.20 7.80
C ARG A 148 -11.09 4.50 9.15
N ALA A 149 -10.77 5.64 9.76
CA ALA A 149 -11.43 6.10 10.98
C ALA A 149 -12.93 6.33 10.76
N ALA A 150 -13.32 6.89 9.61
CA ALA A 150 -14.73 7.03 9.25
C ALA A 150 -15.43 5.66 9.14
N GLU A 151 -14.81 4.64 8.54
CA GLU A 151 -15.37 3.27 8.48
C GLU A 151 -15.53 2.64 9.87
N ILE A 152 -14.55 2.82 10.76
CA ILE A 152 -14.62 2.34 12.16
C ILE A 152 -15.85 2.93 12.86
N LEU A 153 -16.19 4.17 12.53
CA LEU A 153 -17.37 4.88 13.06
C LEU A 153 -18.66 4.60 12.26
N GLY A 154 -18.63 3.71 11.27
CA GLY A 154 -19.81 3.34 10.47
C GLY A 154 -20.16 4.33 9.35
N HIS A 155 -19.26 5.26 9.01
CA HIS A 155 -19.46 6.22 7.93
C HIS A 155 -18.82 5.76 6.61
N LYS A 156 -19.32 6.31 5.50
CA LYS A 156 -18.84 5.99 4.15
C LYS A 156 -17.51 6.70 3.84
N ARG A 157 -16.64 6.04 3.07
CA ARG A 157 -15.42 6.63 2.47
C ARG A 157 -15.77 7.85 1.62
N GLY A 158 -14.87 8.83 1.55
CA GLY A 158 -15.00 10.05 0.75
C GLY A 158 -15.97 11.09 1.33
N GLY A 159 -16.78 10.73 2.33
CA GLY A 159 -17.70 11.66 3.01
C GLY A 159 -17.03 12.65 3.95
N LYS A 160 -15.72 12.49 4.22
CA LYS A 160 -14.91 13.35 5.10
C LYS A 160 -15.51 13.57 6.49
N PHE A 161 -16.24 12.58 7.02
CA PHE A 161 -16.75 12.60 8.40
C PHE A 161 -15.60 12.79 9.41
N VAL A 162 -14.51 12.04 9.20
CA VAL A 162 -13.20 12.40 9.73
C VAL A 162 -12.48 13.20 8.65
N HIS A 163 -12.16 14.47 8.91
CA HIS A 163 -11.51 15.33 7.93
C HIS A 163 -9.99 15.08 7.92
N PRO A 164 -9.37 14.82 6.75
CA PRO A 164 -7.94 14.52 6.67
C PRO A 164 -7.05 15.67 7.15
N ASN A 165 -7.49 16.94 6.98
CA ASN A 165 -6.72 18.08 7.46
C ASN A 165 -7.10 18.47 8.90
N ASP A 166 -8.39 18.67 9.16
CA ASP A 166 -8.86 19.32 10.39
C ASP A 166 -8.80 18.38 11.59
N HIS A 167 -8.84 17.06 11.35
CA HIS A 167 -8.75 16.05 12.39
C HIS A 167 -7.42 15.29 12.36
N VAL A 168 -7.08 14.62 11.25
CA VAL A 168 -5.88 13.76 11.19
C VAL A 168 -4.59 14.57 11.15
N ASN A 169 -4.59 15.70 10.44
CA ASN A 169 -3.46 16.62 10.34
C ASN A 169 -3.56 17.80 11.32
N LYS A 170 -4.40 17.71 12.36
CA LYS A 170 -4.55 18.79 13.35
C LYS A 170 -3.20 19.09 14.00
N ALA A 171 -2.87 20.38 14.08
CA ALA A 171 -1.63 20.92 14.65
C ALA A 171 -0.33 20.39 13.99
N GLN A 172 -0.38 20.02 12.71
CA GLN A 172 0.76 19.47 11.96
C GLN A 172 0.91 20.14 10.60
N SER A 173 2.11 20.04 10.01
CA SER A 173 2.43 20.48 8.66
C SER A 173 3.25 19.42 7.94
N SER A 174 3.19 19.30 6.61
CA SER A 174 4.09 18.38 5.90
C SER A 174 5.57 18.59 6.23
N ASN A 175 5.94 19.82 6.57
CA ASN A 175 7.31 20.23 6.83
C ASN A 175 7.81 19.81 8.21
N ASP A 176 6.92 19.45 9.13
CA ASP A 176 7.28 18.83 10.42
C ASP A 176 6.96 17.32 10.44
N THR A 177 5.93 16.87 9.72
CA THR A 177 5.53 15.47 9.74
C THR A 177 6.43 14.54 8.94
N PHE A 178 6.79 14.90 7.70
CA PHE A 178 7.63 14.03 6.86
C PHE A 178 9.05 13.83 7.40
N PRO A 179 9.74 14.85 7.98
CA PRO A 179 11.07 14.64 8.56
C PRO A 179 11.11 13.98 9.95
N THR A 180 9.97 13.83 10.63
CA THR A 180 9.87 13.17 11.96
C THR A 180 9.84 11.65 11.83
#